data_AF-A0A1I7RTU5-F1
#
_entry.id   AF-A0A1I7RTU5-F1
#
_cell.length_a   1.000
_cell.length_b   1.000
_cell.length_c   1.000
_cell.angle_alpha   90.00
_cell.angle_beta   90.00
_cell.angle_gamma   90.00
#
_symmetry.space_group_name_H-M   'P 1'
#
loop_
_entity.id
_entity.type
_entity.pdbx_description
1 polymer ?
#
loop_
_entity_poly.entity_id
_entity_poly.type
_entity_poly.pdbx_seq_one_letter_code
_entity_poly.pdbx_strand_id
1 'polypeptide(L)' 'MASIDRIRQIYDAHDSDKNGVLSVEEAELAYKALGSLAKQYPNFVAEFNKLANSEGVITFEQFKSFVKDLS' A
#
# COMPACT_ATOMS: atom_id res chain seq x y z
N MET A 1 -2.49 -15.61 7.65
CA MET A 1 -3.39 -14.54 7.16
C MET A 1 -2.86 -13.21 7.65
N ALA A 2 -2.79 -12.21 6.78
CA ALA A 2 -2.52 -10.85 7.22
C ALA A 2 -3.82 -10.30 7.81
N SER A 3 -3.85 -9.95 9.10
CA SER A 3 -5.04 -9.31 9.68
C SER A 3 -5.20 -7.92 9.05
N ILE A 4 -6.44 -7.58 8.65
CA ILE A 4 -6.78 -6.26 8.09
C ILE A 4 -6.29 -5.13 8.98
N ASP A 5 -6.38 -5.30 10.31
CA ASP A 5 -5.90 -4.31 11.29
C ASP A 5 -4.40 -4.04 11.17
N ARG A 6 -3.59 -5.07 10.91
CA ARG A 6 -2.13 -4.91 10.75
C ARG A 6 -1.79 -4.19 9.45
N ILE A 7 -2.53 -4.48 8.38
CA ILE A 7 -2.36 -3.79 7.09
C ILE A 7 -2.78 -2.33 7.26
N ARG A 8 -3.86 -2.06 8.00
CA ARG A 8 -4.33 -0.72 8.32
C ARG A 8 -3.34 0.06 9.16
N GLN A 9 -2.76 -0.54 10.19
CA GLN A 9 -1.71 0.07 11.00
C GLN A 9 -0.49 0.46 10.17
N ILE A 10 -0.05 -0.40 9.25
CA ILE A 10 1.08 -0.09 8.36
C ILE A 10 0.70 1.06 7.42
N TYR A 11 -0.50 1.05 6.86
CA TYR A 11 -1.01 2.14 6.02
C TYR A 11 -1.01 3.47 6.77
N ASP A 12 -1.68 3.53 7.92
CA ASP A 12 -1.82 4.76 8.73
C ASP A 12 -0.48 5.25 9.29
N ALA A 13 0.49 4.36 9.52
CA ALA A 13 1.83 4.74 9.98
C ALA A 13 2.70 5.38 8.89
N HIS A 14 2.35 5.20 7.61
CA HIS A 14 3.11 5.71 6.47
C HIS A 14 2.40 6.87 5.73
N ASP A 15 1.10 7.07 5.97
CA ASP A 15 0.35 8.29 5.60
C ASP A 15 0.86 9.48 6.45
N SER A 16 1.96 10.07 6.01
CA SER A 16 2.77 10.98 6.81
C SER A 16 2.15 12.36 6.91
N ASP A 17 1.51 12.80 5.83
CA ASP A 17 0.75 14.05 5.78
C ASP A 17 -0.69 13.90 6.28
N LYS A 18 -1.13 12.66 6.58
CA LYS A 18 -2.44 12.32 7.15
C LYS A 18 -3.59 12.74 6.25
N ASN A 19 -3.36 12.66 4.94
CA ASN A 19 -4.37 13.03 3.94
C ASN A 19 -5.35 11.87 3.66
N GLY A 20 -5.14 10.69 4.24
CA GLY A 20 -5.98 9.51 4.07
C GLY A 20 -5.72 8.73 2.78
N VAL A 21 -4.66 9.06 2.05
CA VAL A 21 -4.14 8.38 0.85
C VAL A 21 -2.64 8.16 0.99
N LEU A 22 -2.04 7.35 0.13
CA LEU A 22 -0.58 7.22 0.05
C LEU A 22 -0.09 7.70 -1.30
N SER A 23 0.87 8.60 -1.28
CA SER A 23 1.71 8.90 -2.44
C SER A 23 2.58 7.69 -2.83
N VAL A 24 3.25 7.75 -3.98
CA VAL A 24 4.14 6.67 -4.43
C VAL A 24 5.26 6.37 -3.43
N GLU A 25 5.82 7.40 -2.80
CA GLU A 25 6.92 7.26 -1.84
C GLU A 25 6.43 6.61 -0.54
N GLU A 26 5.30 7.08 -0.01
CA GLU A 26 4.69 6.52 1.21
C GLU A 26 4.20 5.09 0.99
N ALA A 27 3.60 4.82 -0.17
CA ALA A 27 3.15 3.49 -0.55
C ALA A 27 4.32 2.51 -0.73
N GLU A 28 5.45 2.96 -1.29
CA GLU A 28 6.64 2.12 -1.43
C GLU A 28 7.21 1.73 -0.06
N LEU A 29 7.27 2.68 0.89
CA LEU A 29 7.71 2.41 2.25
C LEU A 29 6.74 1.46 2.99
N ALA A 30 5.44 1.71 2.89
CA ALA A 30 4.40 0.85 3.45
C ALA A 30 4.47 -0.58 2.86
N TYR A 31 4.69 -0.68 1.54
CA TYR A 31 4.84 -1.94 0.84
C TYR A 31 6.10 -2.71 1.28
N LYS A 32 7.23 -2.02 1.49
CA LYS A 32 8.44 -2.62 2.08
C LYS A 32 8.20 -3.09 3.52
N ALA A 33 7.45 -2.32 4.31
CA ALA A 33 7.10 -2.67 5.69
C ALA A 33 6.17 -3.89 5.80
N LEU A 34 5.31 -4.13 4.80
CA LEU A 34 4.51 -5.35 4.70
C LEU A 34 5.38 -6.62 4.57
N GLY A 35 6.58 -6.50 3.95
CA GLY A 35 7.54 -7.59 3.81
C GLY A 35 6.92 -8.86 3.23
N SER A 36 6.92 -9.96 4.00
CA SER A 36 6.37 -11.24 3.57
C SER A 36 4.86 -11.22 3.28
N LEU A 37 4.12 -10.27 3.86
CA LEU A 37 2.67 -10.09 3.66
C LEU A 37 2.35 -9.50 2.28
N ALA A 38 3.30 -8.78 1.68
CA ALA A 38 3.13 -8.18 0.36
C ALA A 38 3.35 -9.21 -0.76
N LYS A 39 2.50 -9.12 -1.80
CA LYS A 39 2.74 -9.74 -3.11
C LYS A 39 4.05 -9.19 -3.66
N GLN A 40 4.91 -10.05 -4.18
CA GLN A 40 6.21 -9.62 -4.70
C GLN A 40 6.03 -9.14 -6.13
N TYR A 41 6.30 -7.86 -6.37
CA TYR A 41 6.24 -7.26 -7.70
C TYR A 41 7.65 -6.95 -8.18
N PRO A 42 8.02 -7.32 -9.41
CA PRO A 42 9.33 -6.98 -9.98
C PRO A 42 9.51 -5.47 -10.16
N ASN A 43 8.42 -4.73 -10.33
CA ASN A 43 8.41 -3.26 -10.37
C ASN A 43 7.19 -2.74 -9.62
N PHE A 44 7.38 -2.37 -8.35
CA PHE A 44 6.32 -1.82 -7.51
C PHE A 44 5.70 -0.57 -8.12
N VAL A 45 6.50 0.37 -8.61
CA VAL A 45 6.03 1.66 -9.15
C VAL A 45 5.13 1.44 -10.37
N ALA A 46 5.43 0.47 -11.21
CA ALA A 46 4.58 0.13 -12.35
C ALA A 46 3.20 -0.38 -11.91
N GLU A 47 3.13 -1.20 -10.85
CA GLU A 47 1.85 -1.69 -10.31
C GLU A 47 1.10 -0.61 -9.53
N PHE A 48 1.83 0.25 -8.80
CA PHE A 48 1.29 1.44 -8.17
C PHE A 48 0.59 2.34 -9.18
N ASN A 49 1.25 2.67 -10.30
CA ASN A 49 0.70 3.57 -11.32
C ASN A 49 -0.56 3.02 -12.01
N LYS A 50 -0.80 1.70 -11.98
CA LYS A 50 -2.06 1.12 -12.48
C LYS A 50 -3.24 1.35 -11.55
N LEU A 51 -2.97 1.48 -10.25
CA LEU A 51 -3.98 1.67 -9.22
C LEU A 51 -4.14 3.13 -8.81
N ALA A 52 -3.07 3.93 -8.94
CA ALA A 52 -3.07 5.34 -8.59
C ALA A 52 -4.12 6.11 -9.40
N ASN A 53 -4.73 7.09 -8.74
CA ASN A 53 -5.64 8.02 -9.41
C ASN A 53 -4.84 9.06 -10.24
N SER A 54 -5.55 10.04 -10.82
CA SER A 54 -4.95 11.13 -11.58
C SER A 54 -4.00 12.03 -10.78
N GLU A 55 -4.02 11.94 -9.45
CA GLU A 55 -3.19 12.73 -8.54
C GLU A 55 -1.94 11.95 -8.09
N GLY A 56 -1.77 10.70 -8.54
CA GLY A 56 -0.62 9.88 -8.18
C GLY A 56 -0.67 9.31 -6.76
N VAL A 57 -1.88 9.13 -6.22
CA VAL A 57 -2.11 8.59 -4.87
C VAL A 57 -3.03 7.36 -4.90
N ILE A 58 -2.94 6.54 -3.85
CA ILE A 58 -3.80 5.37 -3.64
C ILE A 58 -4.52 5.43 -2.29
N THR A 59 -5.75 4.94 -2.28
CA THR A 59 -6.54 4.72 -1.07
C THR A 59 -6.15 3.42 -0.36
N PHE A 60 -6.58 3.25 0.89
CA PHE A 60 -6.42 1.98 1.62
C PHE A 60 -7.01 0.77 0.87
N GLU A 61 -8.15 0.95 0.20
CA GLU A 61 -8.80 -0.09 -0.60
C GLU A 61 -7.92 -0.54 -1.77
N GLN A 62 -7.24 0.39 -2.44
CA GLN A 62 -6.28 0.07 -3.49
C GLN A 62 -5.01 -0.55 -2.92
N PHE A 63 -4.51 -0.04 -1.79
CA PHE A 63 -3.32 -0.57 -1.12
C PHE A 63 -3.45 -2.04 -0.73
N LYS A 64 -4.64 -2.47 -0.32
CA LYS A 64 -4.98 -3.88 -0.06
C LYS A 64 -4.66 -4.81 -1.24
N SER A 65 -4.69 -4.32 -2.47
CA SER A 65 -4.35 -5.12 -3.66
C SER A 65 -2.91 -5.63 -3.67
N PHE A 66 -2.00 -4.95 -2.95
CA PHE A 66 -0.60 -5.35 -2.82
C PHE A 66 -0.38 -6.46 -1.77
N VAL A 67 -1.40 -6.89 -1.01
CA VAL A 67 -1.28 -7.91 0.04
C VAL A 67 -1.65 -9.30 -0.51
N LYS A 68 -0.92 -10.35 -0.10
CA LYS A 68 -1.09 -11.73 -0.60
C LYS A 68 -2.43 -12.37 -0.23
N ASP A 69 -2.85 -12.24 1.02
CA ASP A 69 -4.03 -12.93 1.57
C ASP A 69 -4.81 -12.00 2.50
N LEU A 70 -5.77 -11.29 1.91
CA LEU A 70 -6.91 -10.67 2.60
C LEU A 70 -8.07 -11.67 2.51
N SER A 71 -8.01 -12.72 3.33
CA SER A 71 -9.05 -13.74 3.43
C SER A 71 -10.08 -13.36 4.48
#